data_AF-A0A6B1I348-F1
#
_entry.id   AF-A0A6B1I348-F1
#
_cell.length_a   1.000
_cell.length_b   1.000
_cell.length_c   1.000
_cell.angle_alpha   90.00
_cell.angle_beta   90.00
_cell.angle_gamma   90.00
#
_symmetry.space_group_name_H-M   'P 1'
#
loop_
_entity.id
_entity.type
_entity.pdbx_description
1 polymer ?
#
loop_
_entity_poly.entity_id
_entity_poly.type
_entity_poly.pdbx_seq_one_letter_code
_entity_poly.pdbx_strand_id
1 'polypeptide(L)'
;MTEAVWKTKRLLVANLFLDEKNPRLGRETETRAPREIIQYLFDHDKALEVARSIATRGYFENEPLLAIIDNHHHVVVEGNRRLAALKALKEPDLLTGKVAKQVEHLSRQTNVDAIARVPVVVAPSRRATDRLIAGRHIGTPVLAWQAENRASFILSKLEEGYDNARLSDELGFSEQDIQKAKQTRAIAEMTRALEVPTEIKAKIDNPRVKMFSTLERVFDSSVGREFLKVEPDTHHGLRGTTTKREFLQAFTHLVTDIALQKESSRTLNKNDDIRDYFEKRNPQAVAAKKRGQFVPGDIIPGKSVATPKPKAPVKRTKQTSQTVVPSSFKVRSGNERLVDIRRELIRLKRAQYPNAGAVLLRVFLELAVRDYLDRTGHLKKIKEDLNKKGKLPTNQSLTMKHMAPKIVSIAKKQLSSDDATMVEKALRYDRAAPFSISDLHAFVHHTDFPGERDILQFWNRTEPLFRLMLDQST
;
A
#
# COMPACT_ATOMS: atom_id res chain seq x y z
N MET A 1 -21.91 40.11 -24.44
CA MET A 1 -20.78 39.36 -25.01
C MET A 1 -21.25 37.94 -25.21
N THR A 2 -21.53 37.54 -26.45
CA THR A 2 -21.89 36.18 -26.78
C THR A 2 -20.67 35.29 -26.57
N GLU A 3 -20.69 34.48 -25.50
CA GLU A 3 -19.69 33.43 -25.31
C GLU A 3 -19.84 32.44 -26.47
N ALA A 4 -18.93 32.50 -27.43
CA ALA A 4 -18.86 31.50 -28.48
C ALA A 4 -18.56 30.15 -27.81
N VAL A 5 -19.57 29.29 -27.71
CA VAL A 5 -19.40 27.90 -27.26
C VAL A 5 -18.55 27.19 -28.30
N TRP A 6 -17.25 27.04 -28.04
CA TRP A 6 -16.35 26.31 -28.92
C TRP A 6 -16.70 24.83 -28.88
N LYS A 7 -16.96 24.24 -30.05
CA LYS A 7 -17.35 22.83 -30.16
C LYS A 7 -16.18 21.92 -29.82
N THR A 8 -16.43 20.93 -28.97
CA THR A 8 -15.51 19.80 -28.72
C THR A 8 -15.59 18.80 -29.87
N LYS A 9 -14.45 18.37 -30.41
CA LYS A 9 -14.34 17.35 -31.45
C LYS A 9 -13.40 16.23 -30.98
N ARG A 10 -13.65 14.98 -31.38
CA ARG A 10 -12.67 13.89 -31.16
C ARG A 10 -11.64 13.87 -32.28
N LEU A 11 -10.41 14.28 -31.97
CA LEU A 11 -9.30 14.33 -32.91
C LEU A 11 -8.28 13.21 -32.62
N LEU A 12 -7.61 12.74 -33.68
CA LEU A 12 -6.51 11.78 -33.55
C LEU A 12 -5.32 12.43 -32.87
N VAL A 13 -4.79 11.80 -31.83
CA VAL A 13 -3.60 12.27 -31.09
C VAL A 13 -2.38 12.45 -32.01
N ALA A 14 -2.28 11.61 -33.04
CA ALA A 14 -1.22 11.71 -34.05
C ALA A 14 -1.25 13.05 -34.80
N ASN A 15 -2.43 13.64 -35.00
CA ASN A 15 -2.63 14.87 -35.78
C ASN A 15 -2.53 16.15 -34.92
N LEU A 16 -2.31 16.00 -33.61
CA LEU A 16 -2.17 17.11 -32.68
C LEU A 16 -0.71 17.48 -32.48
N PHE A 17 -0.43 18.77 -32.46
CA PHE A 17 0.92 19.32 -32.29
C PHE A 17 1.07 19.94 -30.91
N LEU A 18 2.25 19.78 -30.32
CA LEU A 18 2.60 20.47 -29.08
C LEU A 18 2.82 21.95 -29.37
N ASP A 19 2.52 22.78 -28.39
CA ASP A 19 2.74 24.21 -28.49
C ASP A 19 4.19 24.57 -28.14
N GLU A 20 4.97 24.96 -29.14
CA GLU A 20 6.34 25.47 -28.99
C GLU A 20 6.39 26.75 -28.13
N LYS A 21 5.28 27.51 -28.06
CA LYS A 21 5.15 28.74 -27.25
C LYS A 21 4.62 28.45 -25.85
N ASN A 22 4.60 27.19 -25.41
CA ASN A 22 4.12 26.80 -24.09
C ASN A 22 5.01 27.43 -22.99
N PRO A 23 4.45 28.23 -22.07
CA PRO A 23 5.22 28.92 -21.02
C PRO A 23 6.08 28.01 -20.13
N ARG A 24 5.74 26.71 -20.06
CA ARG A 24 6.51 25.69 -19.31
C ARG A 24 7.90 25.41 -19.90
N LEU A 25 8.09 25.68 -21.19
CA LEU A 25 9.34 25.38 -21.89
C LEU A 25 10.47 26.38 -21.56
N GLY A 26 10.17 27.48 -20.86
CA GLY A 26 11.14 28.51 -20.49
C GLY A 26 11.38 29.56 -21.59
N ARG A 27 12.42 30.38 -21.42
CA ARG A 27 12.79 31.49 -22.33
C ARG A 27 13.88 31.10 -23.34
N GLU A 28 14.10 29.82 -23.60
CA GLU A 28 15.06 29.43 -24.64
C GLU A 28 14.50 29.81 -26.01
N THR A 29 15.30 30.55 -26.77
CA THR A 29 14.93 31.18 -28.05
C THR A 29 14.98 30.23 -29.24
N GLU A 30 15.33 28.97 -29.03
CA GLU A 30 15.45 27.97 -30.09
C GLU A 30 14.18 27.14 -30.22
N THR A 31 13.74 26.97 -31.47
CA THR A 31 12.62 26.09 -31.83
C THR A 31 12.99 24.65 -31.49
N ARG A 32 12.44 24.13 -30.38
CA ARG A 32 12.67 22.73 -29.98
C ARG A 32 11.96 21.78 -30.92
N ALA A 33 12.62 20.69 -31.28
CA ALA A 33 11.96 19.62 -32.03
C ALA A 33 10.82 19.01 -31.18
N PRO A 34 9.73 18.50 -31.78
CA PRO A 34 8.60 17.94 -31.03
C PRO A 34 8.99 16.88 -29.99
N ARG A 35 10.01 16.06 -30.30
CA ARG A 35 10.56 15.04 -29.40
C ARG A 35 11.21 15.65 -28.15
N GLU A 36 11.94 16.75 -28.32
CA GLU A 36 12.60 17.45 -27.22
C GLU A 36 11.58 18.11 -26.28
N ILE A 37 10.48 18.63 -26.83
CA ILE A 37 9.37 19.17 -26.03
C ILE A 37 8.75 18.06 -25.17
N ILE A 38 8.54 16.87 -25.74
CA ILE A 38 8.03 15.71 -24.98
C ILE A 38 9.00 15.35 -23.86
N GLN A 39 10.28 15.15 -24.18
CA GLN A 39 11.32 14.81 -23.21
C GLN A 39 11.37 15.83 -22.05
N TYR A 40 11.41 17.12 -22.38
CA TYR A 40 11.45 18.21 -21.41
C TYR A 40 10.24 18.18 -20.45
N LEU A 41 9.02 17.98 -20.98
CA LEU A 41 7.81 17.93 -20.15
C LEU A 41 7.79 16.72 -19.19
N PHE A 42 8.43 15.63 -19.59
CA PHE A 42 8.61 14.47 -18.73
C PHE A 42 9.64 14.70 -17.63
N ASP A 43 10.76 15.35 -17.96
CA ASP A 43 11.86 15.58 -17.02
C ASP A 43 11.56 16.70 -16.01
N HIS A 44 10.86 17.75 -16.44
CA HIS A 44 10.71 18.98 -15.64
C HIS A 44 9.28 19.31 -15.21
N ASP A 45 8.25 18.72 -15.87
CA ASP A 45 6.86 19.17 -15.71
C ASP A 45 5.88 18.06 -15.29
N LYS A 46 6.41 16.95 -14.79
CA LYS A 46 5.64 15.81 -14.25
C LYS A 46 4.69 15.17 -15.27
N ALA A 47 5.00 15.20 -16.57
CA ALA A 47 4.20 14.50 -17.57
C ALA A 47 4.12 12.98 -17.30
N LEU A 48 5.10 12.40 -16.60
CA LEU A 48 5.06 11.02 -16.15
C LEU A 48 3.91 10.70 -15.18
N GLU A 49 3.54 11.64 -14.29
CA GLU A 49 2.38 11.46 -13.41
C GLU A 49 1.07 11.43 -14.22
N VAL A 50 0.99 12.25 -15.27
CA VAL A 50 -0.14 12.27 -16.20
C VAL A 50 -0.20 10.96 -17.02
N ALA A 51 0.93 10.46 -17.49
CA ALA A 51 1.01 9.18 -18.20
C ALA A 51 0.55 8.01 -17.30
N ARG A 52 1.00 7.97 -16.04
CA ARG A 52 0.51 6.99 -15.05
C ARG A 52 -1.00 7.10 -14.85
N SER A 53 -1.51 8.30 -14.68
CA SER A 53 -2.96 8.54 -14.56
C SER A 53 -3.75 7.98 -15.74
N ILE A 54 -3.30 8.26 -16.97
CA ILE A 54 -3.99 7.81 -18.19
C ILE A 54 -3.93 6.28 -18.32
N ALA A 55 -2.77 5.68 -18.01
CA ALA A 55 -2.60 4.23 -18.05
C ALA A 55 -3.53 3.50 -17.05
N THR A 56 -3.69 4.05 -15.84
CA THR A 56 -4.51 3.45 -14.79
C THR A 56 -6.01 3.74 -14.94
N ARG A 57 -6.38 4.97 -15.29
CA ARG A 57 -7.78 5.47 -15.20
C ARG A 57 -8.41 5.81 -16.55
N GLY A 58 -7.65 5.65 -17.64
CA GLY A 58 -8.03 6.13 -18.95
C GLY A 58 -7.92 7.66 -19.08
N TYR A 59 -8.31 8.16 -20.25
CA TYR A 59 -8.37 9.59 -20.52
C TYR A 59 -9.73 10.16 -20.09
N PHE A 60 -9.73 11.21 -19.27
CA PHE A 60 -10.96 11.84 -18.78
C PHE A 60 -11.62 12.73 -19.84
N GLU A 61 -12.84 12.37 -20.27
CA GLU A 61 -13.57 13.08 -21.33
C GLU A 61 -13.98 14.51 -20.98
N ASN A 62 -14.20 14.78 -19.69
CA ASN A 62 -14.54 16.11 -19.17
C ASN A 62 -13.32 17.05 -19.08
N GLU A 63 -12.12 16.56 -19.36
CA GLU A 63 -10.91 17.36 -19.49
C GLU A 63 -10.43 17.35 -20.95
N PRO A 64 -11.08 18.10 -21.87
CA PRO A 64 -10.60 18.17 -23.24
C PRO A 64 -9.24 18.87 -23.32
N LEU A 65 -8.49 18.58 -24.38
CA LEU A 65 -7.38 19.43 -24.80
C LEU A 65 -7.95 20.72 -25.41
N LEU A 66 -7.21 21.82 -25.32
CA LEU A 66 -7.57 23.06 -26.00
C LEU A 66 -6.56 23.32 -27.11
N ALA A 67 -7.05 23.43 -28.33
CA ALA A 67 -6.23 23.65 -29.51
C ALA A 67 -6.68 24.88 -30.29
N ILE A 68 -5.76 25.38 -31.12
CA ILE A 68 -6.02 26.34 -32.18
C ILE A 68 -5.62 25.73 -33.52
N ILE A 69 -6.10 26.30 -34.62
CA ILE A 69 -5.59 25.99 -35.95
C ILE A 69 -4.49 27.00 -36.27
N ASP A 70 -3.27 26.52 -36.46
CA ASP A 70 -2.10 27.31 -36.86
C ASP A 70 -1.40 26.61 -38.01
N ASN A 71 -1.18 27.30 -39.14
CA ASN A 71 -0.63 26.72 -40.38
C ASN A 71 -1.30 25.39 -40.80
N HIS A 72 -2.63 25.31 -40.75
CA HIS A 72 -3.44 24.09 -41.02
C HIS A 72 -3.25 22.93 -40.02
N HIS A 73 -2.47 23.11 -38.96
CA HIS A 73 -2.25 22.12 -37.90
C HIS A 73 -3.06 22.45 -36.64
N HIS A 74 -3.47 21.41 -35.92
CA HIS A 74 -4.12 21.58 -34.62
C HIS A 74 -3.05 21.64 -33.52
N VAL A 75 -2.73 22.85 -33.05
CA VAL A 75 -1.71 23.10 -32.02
C VAL A 75 -2.38 23.19 -30.65
N VAL A 76 -1.97 22.34 -29.71
CA VAL A 76 -2.54 22.25 -28.36
C VAL A 76 -1.93 23.33 -27.45
N VAL A 77 -2.67 24.41 -27.24
CA VAL A 77 -2.25 25.54 -26.41
C VAL A 77 -2.49 25.32 -24.92
N GLU A 78 -3.39 24.41 -24.54
CA GLU A 78 -3.59 24.00 -23.15
C GLU A 78 -3.85 22.50 -23.03
N GLY A 79 -3.15 21.86 -22.07
CA GLY A 79 -3.07 20.41 -21.96
C GLY A 79 -1.81 19.79 -22.59
N ASN A 80 -0.75 20.57 -22.82
CA ASN A 80 0.51 20.09 -23.39
C ASN A 80 1.10 18.85 -22.68
N ARG A 81 1.06 18.81 -21.34
CA ARG A 81 1.50 17.63 -20.56
C ARG A 81 0.66 16.38 -20.85
N ARG A 82 -0.65 16.56 -21.05
CA ARG A 82 -1.57 15.48 -21.43
C ARG A 82 -1.28 15.01 -22.85
N LEU A 83 -1.07 15.92 -23.80
CA LEU A 83 -0.68 15.55 -25.16
C LEU A 83 0.66 14.81 -25.20
N ALA A 84 1.67 15.28 -24.47
CA ALA A 84 2.97 14.62 -24.37
C ALA A 84 2.83 13.21 -23.78
N ALA A 85 2.05 13.05 -22.71
CA ALA A 85 1.76 11.75 -22.11
C ALA A 85 1.05 10.80 -23.10
N LEU A 86 0.03 11.28 -23.81
CA LEU A 86 -0.69 10.48 -24.82
C LEU A 86 0.25 10.02 -25.96
N LYS A 87 1.08 10.92 -26.47
CA LYS A 87 2.06 10.58 -27.53
C LYS A 87 3.09 9.57 -27.03
N ALA A 88 3.65 9.77 -25.83
CA ALA A 88 4.66 8.87 -25.27
C ALA A 88 4.08 7.50 -24.87
N LEU A 89 2.82 7.42 -24.41
CA LEU A 89 2.16 6.12 -24.16
C LEU A 89 1.92 5.33 -25.44
N LYS A 90 1.68 6.03 -26.57
CA LYS A 90 1.52 5.39 -27.88
C LYS A 90 2.88 4.99 -28.50
N GLU A 91 3.87 5.87 -28.38
CA GLU A 91 5.21 5.70 -28.95
C GLU A 91 6.27 6.00 -27.86
N PRO A 92 6.62 5.01 -27.01
CA PRO A 92 7.57 5.19 -25.92
C PRO A 92 8.98 5.63 -26.37
N ASP A 93 9.37 5.29 -27.60
CA ASP A 93 10.66 5.63 -28.21
C ASP A 93 10.88 7.14 -28.40
N LEU A 94 9.82 7.95 -28.26
CA LEU A 94 9.94 9.41 -28.21
C LEU A 94 10.77 9.86 -27.00
N LEU A 95 10.84 9.07 -25.95
CA LEU A 95 11.59 9.36 -24.73
C LEU A 95 12.94 8.64 -24.70
N THR A 96 13.83 9.15 -23.85
CA THR A 96 15.15 8.58 -23.59
C THR A 96 15.39 8.44 -22.08
N GLY A 97 16.44 7.70 -21.70
CA GLY A 97 16.85 7.55 -20.31
C GLY A 97 15.90 6.71 -19.44
N LYS A 98 15.87 7.00 -18.13
CA LYS A 98 15.12 6.21 -17.13
C LYS A 98 13.61 6.28 -17.35
N VAL A 99 13.11 7.43 -17.78
CA VAL A 99 11.69 7.69 -17.96
C VAL A 99 11.11 6.87 -19.12
N ALA A 100 11.88 6.65 -20.19
CA ALA A 100 11.47 5.82 -21.32
C ALA A 100 11.05 4.41 -20.90
N LYS A 101 11.85 3.74 -20.05
CA LYS A 101 11.53 2.40 -19.52
C LYS A 101 10.25 2.39 -18.68
N GLN A 102 9.99 3.45 -17.93
CA GLN A 102 8.77 3.57 -17.13
C GLN A 102 7.55 3.72 -18.02
N VAL A 103 7.64 4.55 -19.07
CA VAL A 103 6.55 4.76 -20.02
C VAL A 103 6.32 3.52 -20.89
N GLU A 104 7.36 2.79 -21.27
CA GLU A 104 7.24 1.52 -21.98
C GLU A 104 6.43 0.49 -21.16
N HIS A 105 6.66 0.42 -19.85
CA HIS A 105 5.87 -0.42 -18.96
C HIS A 105 4.39 0.01 -18.92
N LEU A 106 4.13 1.32 -18.79
CA LEU A 106 2.77 1.86 -18.78
C LEU A 106 2.05 1.66 -20.11
N SER A 107 2.76 1.81 -21.22
CA SER A 107 2.24 1.60 -22.58
C SER A 107 1.72 0.17 -22.75
N ARG A 108 2.46 -0.84 -22.26
CA ARG A 108 2.03 -2.25 -22.29
C ARG A 108 0.78 -2.53 -21.46
N GLN A 109 0.46 -1.69 -20.48
CA GLN A 109 -0.73 -1.80 -19.64
C GLN A 109 -1.90 -0.94 -20.14
N THR A 110 -1.65 -0.07 -21.11
CA THR A 110 -2.64 0.89 -21.63
C THR A 110 -3.28 0.35 -22.90
N ASN A 111 -4.60 0.44 -23.01
CA ASN A 111 -5.28 0.27 -24.30
C ASN A 111 -5.00 1.51 -25.17
N VAL A 112 -3.97 1.44 -26.02
CA VAL A 112 -3.53 2.55 -26.88
C VAL A 112 -4.61 3.00 -27.88
N ASP A 113 -5.51 2.11 -28.29
CA ASP A 113 -6.62 2.45 -29.19
C ASP A 113 -7.68 3.31 -28.49
N ALA A 114 -7.93 3.04 -27.21
CA ALA A 114 -8.87 3.82 -26.40
C ALA A 114 -8.41 5.29 -26.23
N ILE A 115 -7.10 5.55 -26.33
CA ILE A 115 -6.51 6.89 -26.23
C ILE A 115 -6.08 7.49 -27.58
N ALA A 116 -6.32 6.78 -28.70
CA ALA A 116 -5.92 7.24 -30.03
C ALA A 116 -6.69 8.50 -30.47
N ARG A 117 -7.93 8.67 -29.98
CA ARG A 117 -8.78 9.84 -30.22
C ARG A 117 -9.24 10.45 -28.91
N VAL A 118 -9.01 11.74 -28.72
CA VAL A 118 -9.36 12.46 -27.48
C VAL A 118 -10.25 13.67 -27.79
N PRO A 119 -11.08 14.12 -26.83
CA PRO A 119 -11.84 15.35 -26.98
C PRO A 119 -10.91 16.57 -27.00
N VAL A 120 -11.09 17.40 -28.03
CA VAL A 120 -10.34 18.64 -28.24
C VAL A 120 -11.32 19.76 -28.52
N VAL A 121 -11.24 20.82 -27.73
CA VAL A 121 -11.93 22.08 -27.99
C VAL A 121 -11.05 22.89 -28.93
N VAL A 122 -11.59 23.29 -30.09
CA VAL A 122 -10.86 24.10 -31.07
C VAL A 122 -11.32 25.54 -30.99
N ALA A 123 -10.43 26.40 -30.51
CA ALA A 123 -10.64 27.84 -30.42
C ALA A 123 -10.25 28.55 -31.73
N PRO A 124 -10.87 29.70 -32.05
CA PRO A 124 -10.62 30.40 -33.31
C PRO A 124 -9.24 31.07 -33.37
N SER A 125 -8.63 31.39 -32.22
CA SER A 125 -7.30 31.99 -32.14
C SER A 125 -6.67 31.79 -30.76
N ARG A 126 -5.35 31.94 -30.66
CA ARG A 126 -4.63 31.88 -29.36
C ARG A 126 -5.17 32.91 -28.38
N ARG A 127 -5.34 34.16 -28.81
CA ARG A 127 -5.90 35.24 -27.98
C ARG A 127 -7.28 34.92 -27.41
N ALA A 128 -8.11 34.18 -28.15
CA ALA A 128 -9.41 33.76 -27.64
C ALA A 128 -9.28 32.83 -26.42
N THR A 129 -8.18 32.08 -26.31
CA THR A 129 -7.93 31.11 -25.23
C THR A 129 -7.40 31.73 -23.93
N ASP A 130 -6.87 32.95 -23.96
CA ASP A 130 -6.13 33.56 -22.85
C ASP A 130 -6.91 33.55 -21.53
N ARG A 131 -8.20 33.92 -21.56
CA ARG A 131 -9.06 33.93 -20.36
C ARG A 131 -9.23 32.53 -19.76
N LEU A 132 -9.41 31.52 -20.60
CA LEU A 132 -9.60 30.13 -20.17
C LEU A 132 -8.30 29.54 -19.60
N ILE A 133 -7.17 29.82 -20.26
CA ILE A 133 -5.84 29.39 -19.81
C ILE A 133 -5.51 30.07 -18.48
N ALA A 134 -5.68 31.39 -18.39
CA ALA A 134 -5.46 32.16 -17.17
C ALA A 134 -6.32 31.60 -16.02
N GLY A 135 -7.62 31.38 -16.22
CA GLY A 135 -8.50 30.83 -15.17
C GLY A 135 -8.13 29.42 -14.69
N ARG A 136 -7.41 28.63 -15.51
CA ARG A 136 -6.93 27.29 -15.14
C ARG A 136 -5.58 27.29 -14.44
N HIS A 137 -4.70 28.25 -14.72
CA HIS A 137 -3.34 28.29 -14.14
C HIS A 137 -3.16 29.35 -13.06
N ILE A 138 -4.05 30.34 -12.97
CA ILE A 138 -3.99 31.42 -11.99
C ILE A 138 -5.01 31.12 -10.89
N GLY A 139 -4.51 30.67 -9.74
CA GLY A 139 -5.32 30.29 -8.57
C GLY A 139 -5.29 28.78 -8.29
N THR A 140 -6.18 28.32 -7.40
CA THR A 140 -6.36 26.89 -7.08
C THR A 140 -7.66 26.41 -7.73
N PRO A 141 -7.64 26.05 -9.04
CA PRO A 141 -8.86 25.76 -9.81
C PRO A 141 -9.65 24.57 -9.26
N VAL A 142 -8.96 23.62 -8.62
CA VAL A 142 -9.57 22.51 -7.90
C VAL A 142 -8.96 22.45 -6.51
N LEU A 143 -9.79 22.63 -5.48
CA LEU A 143 -9.37 22.48 -4.09
C LEU A 143 -9.15 21.00 -3.78
N ALA A 144 -7.93 20.67 -3.34
CA ALA A 144 -7.62 19.33 -2.88
C ALA A 144 -8.55 18.93 -1.73
N TRP A 145 -9.04 17.68 -1.77
CA TRP A 145 -9.83 17.12 -0.68
C TRP A 145 -9.04 17.15 0.62
N GLN A 146 -9.71 17.55 1.70
CA GLN A 146 -9.21 17.38 3.06
C GLN A 146 -9.22 15.89 3.41
N ALA A 147 -8.47 15.50 4.45
CA ALA A 147 -8.29 14.10 4.83
C ALA A 147 -9.63 13.37 5.07
N GLU A 148 -10.59 14.01 5.74
CA GLU A 148 -11.92 13.44 5.95
C GLU A 148 -12.72 13.26 4.67
N ASN A 149 -12.68 14.22 3.74
CA ASN A 149 -13.39 14.11 2.46
C ASN A 149 -12.83 12.93 1.65
N ARG A 150 -11.49 12.78 1.64
CA ARG A 150 -10.81 11.66 1.00
C ARG A 150 -11.14 10.33 1.69
N ALA A 151 -11.17 10.30 3.03
CA ALA A 151 -11.54 9.12 3.79
C ALA A 151 -12.98 8.69 3.50
N SER A 152 -13.93 9.62 3.51
CA SER A 152 -15.33 9.36 3.19
C SER A 152 -15.50 8.77 1.79
N PHE A 153 -14.78 9.30 0.79
CA PHE A 153 -14.81 8.76 -0.57
C PHE A 153 -14.30 7.32 -0.62
N ILE A 154 -13.12 7.05 -0.06
CA ILE A 154 -12.54 5.68 -0.07
C ILE A 154 -13.48 4.68 0.60
N LEU A 155 -14.04 5.06 1.74
CA LEU A 155 -14.87 4.16 2.55
C LEU A 155 -16.27 3.95 1.94
N SER A 156 -16.84 4.96 1.28
CA SER A 156 -18.10 4.76 0.54
C SER A 156 -17.92 3.77 -0.61
N LYS A 157 -16.75 3.77 -1.28
CA LYS A 157 -16.46 2.79 -2.33
C LYS A 157 -16.33 1.37 -1.80
N LEU A 158 -15.75 1.18 -0.63
CA LEU A 158 -15.76 -0.13 0.05
C LEU A 158 -17.20 -0.59 0.35
N GLU A 159 -18.07 0.33 0.78
CA GLU A 159 -19.49 0.05 1.06
C GLU A 159 -20.27 -0.28 -0.23
N GLU A 160 -19.89 0.33 -1.36
CA GLU A 160 -20.41 0.01 -2.70
C GLU A 160 -19.88 -1.33 -3.25
N GLY A 161 -19.01 -2.03 -2.53
CA GLY A 161 -18.51 -3.37 -2.89
C GLY A 161 -17.16 -3.39 -3.61
N TYR A 162 -16.42 -2.29 -3.63
CA TYR A 162 -15.01 -2.33 -4.04
C TYR A 162 -14.18 -3.10 -3.03
N ASP A 163 -13.27 -3.95 -3.51
CA ASP A 163 -12.21 -4.52 -2.68
C ASP A 163 -10.92 -3.69 -2.78
N ASN A 164 -9.93 -4.03 -1.96
CA ASN A 164 -8.65 -3.31 -1.94
C ASN A 164 -7.93 -3.34 -3.30
N ALA A 165 -8.08 -4.43 -4.07
CA ALA A 165 -7.43 -4.58 -5.37
C ALA A 165 -8.04 -3.62 -6.39
N ARG A 166 -9.38 -3.57 -6.49
CA ARG A 166 -10.08 -2.63 -7.37
C ARG A 166 -9.84 -1.17 -7.00
N LEU A 167 -9.80 -0.85 -5.69
CA LEU A 167 -9.45 0.50 -5.25
C LEU A 167 -8.03 0.91 -5.68
N SER A 168 -7.08 -0.01 -5.66
CA SER A 168 -5.71 0.22 -6.13
C SER A 168 -5.68 0.35 -7.65
N ASP A 169 -6.22 -0.63 -8.36
CA ASP A 169 -6.05 -0.78 -9.80
C ASP A 169 -6.89 0.22 -10.59
N GLU A 170 -8.10 0.53 -10.15
CA GLU A 170 -9.02 1.42 -10.89
C GLU A 170 -8.94 2.87 -10.38
N LEU A 171 -8.74 3.06 -9.07
CA LEU A 171 -8.81 4.40 -8.44
C LEU A 171 -7.46 4.91 -7.92
N GLY A 172 -6.43 4.06 -7.88
CA GLY A 172 -5.07 4.44 -7.43
C GLY A 172 -4.92 4.60 -5.92
N PHE A 173 -5.82 4.02 -5.10
CA PHE A 173 -5.69 4.04 -3.64
C PHE A 173 -4.94 2.80 -3.15
N SER A 174 -3.82 3.03 -2.47
CA SER A 174 -3.03 1.95 -1.86
C SER A 174 -3.71 1.38 -0.61
N GLU A 175 -3.25 0.21 -0.15
CA GLU A 175 -3.68 -0.33 1.16
C GLU A 175 -3.40 0.65 2.32
N GLN A 176 -2.33 1.44 2.21
CA GLN A 176 -2.02 2.47 3.21
C GLN A 176 -3.05 3.60 3.20
N ASP A 177 -3.56 3.98 2.02
CA ASP A 177 -4.62 4.98 1.91
C ASP A 177 -5.93 4.49 2.52
N ILE A 178 -6.27 3.22 2.29
CA ILE A 178 -7.45 2.57 2.87
C ILE A 178 -7.33 2.51 4.39
N GLN A 179 -6.15 2.12 4.90
CA GLN A 179 -5.88 2.09 6.32
C GLN A 179 -5.98 3.49 6.95
N LYS A 180 -5.40 4.48 6.30
CA LYS A 180 -5.45 5.87 6.72
C LYS A 180 -6.89 6.38 6.72
N ALA A 181 -7.69 6.06 5.71
CA ALA A 181 -9.10 6.43 5.64
C ALA A 181 -9.89 5.86 6.84
N LYS A 182 -9.71 4.57 7.16
CA LYS A 182 -10.34 3.95 8.35
C LYS A 182 -9.94 4.65 9.64
N GLN A 183 -8.66 4.94 9.82
CA GLN A 183 -8.15 5.65 10.99
C GLN A 183 -8.74 7.08 11.09
N THR A 184 -8.75 7.83 9.99
CA THR A 184 -9.34 9.17 9.92
C THR A 184 -10.83 9.13 10.29
N ARG A 185 -11.60 8.18 9.73
CA ARG A 185 -13.02 8.03 10.09
C ARG A 185 -13.19 7.67 11.57
N ALA A 186 -12.39 6.74 12.09
CA ALA A 186 -12.44 6.36 13.50
C ALA A 186 -12.16 7.55 14.44
N ILE A 187 -11.10 8.33 14.18
CA ILE A 187 -10.79 9.53 14.96
C ILE A 187 -11.94 10.53 14.88
N ALA A 188 -12.47 10.78 13.69
CA ALA A 188 -13.55 11.73 13.49
C ALA A 188 -14.84 11.33 14.24
N GLU A 189 -15.24 10.07 14.12
CA GLU A 189 -16.43 9.54 14.81
C GLU A 189 -16.24 9.49 16.33
N MET A 190 -15.07 9.08 16.84
CA MET A 190 -14.79 9.12 18.28
C MET A 190 -14.80 10.55 18.81
N THR A 191 -14.27 11.52 18.07
CA THR A 191 -14.29 12.95 18.44
C THR A 191 -15.73 13.46 18.53
N ARG A 192 -16.56 13.13 17.54
CA ARG A 192 -18.00 13.46 17.52
C ARG A 192 -18.81 12.65 18.53
N ALA A 193 -18.30 11.55 19.07
CA ALA A 193 -18.95 10.78 20.12
C ALA A 193 -18.67 11.31 21.54
N LEU A 194 -17.74 12.26 21.69
CA LEU A 194 -17.39 12.78 23.01
C LEU A 194 -18.54 13.55 23.67
N GLU A 195 -18.69 13.29 24.98
CA GLU A 195 -19.56 14.03 25.89
C GLU A 195 -18.80 15.28 26.37
N VAL A 196 -18.98 16.40 25.67
CA VAL A 196 -18.32 17.68 25.91
C VAL A 196 -19.36 18.81 25.98
N PRO A 197 -19.05 19.96 26.60
CA PRO A 197 -19.95 21.12 26.61
C PRO A 197 -20.40 21.54 25.21
N THR A 198 -21.63 22.07 25.10
CA THR A 198 -22.28 22.43 23.83
C THR A 198 -21.43 23.35 22.96
N GLU A 199 -20.69 24.28 23.56
CA GLU A 199 -19.77 25.19 22.85
C GLU A 199 -18.63 24.44 22.15
N ILE A 200 -18.04 23.45 22.83
CA ILE A 200 -16.98 22.60 22.27
C ILE A 200 -17.58 21.71 21.18
N LYS A 201 -18.77 21.17 21.42
CA LYS A 201 -19.49 20.33 20.46
C LYS A 201 -19.74 21.05 19.14
N ALA A 202 -20.24 22.29 19.20
CA ALA A 202 -20.46 23.12 18.02
C ALA A 202 -19.18 23.37 17.21
N LYS A 203 -18.01 23.42 17.86
CA LYS A 203 -16.71 23.55 17.17
C LYS A 203 -16.22 22.24 16.55
N ILE A 204 -16.48 21.09 17.19
CA ILE A 204 -16.18 19.76 16.64
C ILE A 204 -17.00 19.52 15.36
N ASP A 205 -18.27 19.90 15.38
CA ASP A 205 -19.19 19.68 14.26
C ASP A 205 -19.03 20.71 13.13
N ASN A 206 -18.23 21.76 13.35
CA ASN A 206 -17.97 22.77 12.33
C ASN A 206 -16.90 22.28 11.33
N PRO A 207 -17.27 22.01 10.07
CA PRO A 207 -16.35 21.45 9.07
C PRO A 207 -15.24 22.43 8.64
N ARG A 208 -15.33 23.72 9.00
CA ARG A 208 -14.29 24.73 8.69
C ARG A 208 -13.14 24.73 9.68
N VAL A 209 -13.29 24.10 10.84
CA VAL A 209 -12.23 24.04 11.85
C VAL A 209 -11.26 22.93 11.47
N LYS A 210 -9.97 23.26 11.31
CA LYS A 210 -8.89 22.30 10.96
C LYS A 210 -8.51 21.35 12.11
N MET A 211 -9.45 21.04 13.00
CA MET A 211 -9.27 20.20 14.18
C MET A 211 -8.76 18.82 13.81
N PHE A 212 -9.42 18.18 12.84
CA PHE A 212 -9.10 16.81 12.45
C PHE A 212 -7.69 16.68 11.87
N SER A 213 -7.19 17.67 11.13
CA SER A 213 -5.79 17.68 10.66
C SER A 213 -4.77 17.76 11.81
N THR A 214 -5.13 18.39 12.92
CA THR A 214 -4.27 18.46 14.12
C THR A 214 -4.33 17.14 14.89
N LEU A 215 -5.54 16.59 15.07
CA LEU A 215 -5.72 15.28 15.69
C LEU A 215 -4.99 14.19 14.91
N GLU A 216 -5.10 14.16 13.59
CA GLU A 216 -4.39 13.19 12.74
C GLU A 216 -2.88 13.20 12.97
N ARG A 217 -2.25 14.38 13.11
CA ARG A 217 -0.82 14.47 13.41
C ARG A 217 -0.45 13.80 14.73
N VAL A 218 -1.28 13.97 15.75
CA VAL A 218 -1.08 13.33 17.06
C VAL A 218 -1.18 11.80 16.92
N PHE A 219 -2.20 11.29 16.21
CA PHE A 219 -2.36 9.85 16.01
C PHE A 219 -1.37 9.23 15.02
N ASP A 220 -0.79 10.02 14.11
CA ASP A 220 0.27 9.59 13.19
C ASP A 220 1.65 9.58 13.85
N SER A 221 1.85 10.41 14.87
CA SER A 221 3.05 10.40 15.71
C SER A 221 3.12 9.13 16.57
N SER A 222 4.28 8.49 16.58
CA SER A 222 4.55 7.39 17.52
C SER A 222 4.42 7.83 18.98
N VAL A 223 4.80 9.07 19.28
CA VAL A 223 4.72 9.66 20.62
C VAL A 223 3.27 9.89 21.02
N GLY A 224 2.47 10.50 20.15
CA GLY A 224 1.05 10.71 20.44
C GLY A 224 0.30 9.39 20.64
N ARG A 225 0.59 8.36 19.84
CA ARG A 225 0.06 7.00 20.03
C ARG A 225 0.49 6.37 21.35
N GLU A 226 1.73 6.57 21.77
CA GLU A 226 2.25 6.06 23.04
C GLU A 226 1.53 6.68 24.24
N PHE A 227 1.29 7.99 24.23
CA PHE A 227 0.55 8.68 25.29
C PHE A 227 -0.94 8.32 25.30
N LEU A 228 -1.57 8.26 24.12
CA LEU A 228 -2.97 7.87 24.00
C LEU A 228 -3.20 6.35 24.16
N LYS A 229 -2.13 5.55 24.23
CA LYS A 229 -2.18 4.08 24.33
C LYS A 229 -3.05 3.48 23.22
N VAL A 230 -2.75 3.84 21.97
CA VAL A 230 -3.43 3.33 20.77
C VAL A 230 -2.43 2.78 19.75
N GLU A 231 -2.86 1.81 18.97
CA GLU A 231 -2.08 1.20 17.89
C GLU A 231 -2.89 1.19 16.59
N PRO A 232 -2.24 1.24 15.41
CA PRO A 232 -2.91 1.01 14.14
C PRO A 232 -3.57 -0.38 14.09
N ASP A 233 -4.79 -0.45 13.54
CA ASP A 233 -5.55 -1.70 13.40
C ASP A 233 -6.16 -1.81 12.01
N THR A 234 -5.95 -2.93 11.32
CA THR A 234 -6.34 -3.09 9.90
C THR A 234 -7.85 -3.13 9.67
N HIS A 235 -8.62 -3.48 10.70
CA HIS A 235 -10.06 -3.61 10.60
C HIS A 235 -10.77 -2.33 11.05
N HIS A 236 -10.36 -1.79 12.20
CA HIS A 236 -11.01 -0.67 12.87
C HIS A 236 -10.29 0.68 12.66
N GLY A 237 -9.18 0.71 11.91
CA GLY A 237 -8.32 1.88 11.75
C GLY A 237 -7.32 2.01 12.91
N LEU A 238 -7.80 1.89 14.15
CA LEU A 238 -6.99 1.87 15.37
C LEU A 238 -7.62 0.99 16.44
N ARG A 239 -6.81 0.59 17.42
CA ARG A 239 -7.26 -0.10 18.64
C ARG A 239 -6.57 0.51 19.87
N GLY A 240 -7.26 0.49 21.00
CA GLY A 240 -6.71 0.88 22.28
C GLY A 240 -5.98 -0.25 23.00
N THR A 241 -4.92 0.10 23.72
CA THR A 241 -4.16 -0.78 24.62
C THR A 241 -4.33 -0.38 26.10
N THR A 242 -5.27 0.51 26.38
CA THR A 242 -5.73 0.89 27.73
C THR A 242 -7.25 0.70 27.86
N THR A 243 -7.80 0.95 29.04
CA THR A 243 -9.25 0.97 29.26
C THR A 243 -9.92 2.13 28.53
N LYS A 244 -11.16 1.93 28.06
CA LYS A 244 -11.99 2.98 27.44
C LYS A 244 -12.01 4.27 28.27
N ARG A 245 -12.12 4.16 29.59
CA ARG A 245 -12.20 5.32 30.49
C ARG A 245 -10.91 6.15 30.49
N GLU A 246 -9.74 5.51 30.61
CA GLU A 246 -8.46 6.20 30.62
C GLU A 246 -8.17 6.88 29.26
N PHE A 247 -8.49 6.20 28.16
CA PHE A 247 -8.39 6.81 26.83
C PHE A 247 -9.31 8.02 26.69
N LEU A 248 -10.59 7.89 27.05
CA LEU A 248 -11.55 8.99 26.90
C LEU A 248 -11.16 10.21 27.73
N GLN A 249 -10.59 10.02 28.92
CA GLN A 249 -10.06 11.12 29.74
C GLN A 249 -8.98 11.93 29.00
N ALA A 250 -7.92 11.25 28.54
CA ALA A 250 -6.83 11.87 27.79
C ALA A 250 -7.32 12.48 26.45
N PHE A 251 -8.14 11.74 25.70
CA PHE A 251 -8.60 12.14 24.38
C PHE A 251 -9.57 13.33 24.44
N THR A 252 -10.47 13.37 25.44
CA THR A 252 -11.40 14.50 25.64
C THR A 252 -10.65 15.79 25.94
N HIS A 253 -9.60 15.72 26.76
CA HIS A 253 -8.75 16.87 27.06
C HIS A 253 -8.05 17.40 25.80
N LEU A 254 -7.44 16.50 25.00
CA LEU A 254 -6.81 16.86 23.73
C LEU A 254 -7.78 17.54 22.77
N VAL A 255 -8.95 16.95 22.56
CA VAL A 255 -9.97 17.50 21.65
C VAL A 255 -10.44 18.87 22.14
N THR A 256 -10.64 19.02 23.45
CA THR A 256 -11.08 20.30 24.05
C THR A 256 -10.06 21.41 23.84
N ASP A 257 -8.77 21.14 24.06
CA ASP A 257 -7.71 22.15 23.86
C ASP A 257 -7.58 22.57 22.39
N ILE A 258 -7.71 21.62 21.45
CA ILE A 258 -7.71 21.92 20.02
C ILE A 258 -8.97 22.72 19.63
N ALA A 259 -10.15 22.35 20.15
CA ALA A 259 -11.39 23.08 19.90
C ALA A 259 -11.33 24.52 20.43
N LEU A 260 -10.69 24.72 21.58
CA LEU A 260 -10.45 26.04 22.15
C LEU A 260 -9.29 26.80 21.48
N GLN A 261 -8.66 26.23 20.44
CA GLN A 261 -7.50 26.80 19.73
C GLN A 261 -6.29 27.08 20.64
N LYS A 262 -6.21 26.41 21.80
CA LYS A 262 -5.00 26.42 22.63
C LYS A 262 -3.89 25.64 21.93
N GLU A 263 -4.27 24.60 21.20
CA GLU A 263 -3.39 23.79 20.38
C GLU A 263 -3.82 23.79 18.91
N SER A 264 -2.85 23.67 18.02
CA SER A 264 -3.07 23.70 16.58
C SER A 264 -2.02 22.85 15.85
N SER A 265 -2.16 22.76 14.53
CA SER A 265 -1.16 22.13 13.68
C SER A 265 0.23 22.78 13.79
N ARG A 266 0.33 24.04 14.24
CA ARG A 266 1.62 24.73 14.45
C ARG A 266 2.29 24.35 15.76
N THR A 267 1.50 24.09 16.81
CA THR A 267 2.01 23.76 18.15
C THR A 267 2.22 22.26 18.31
N LEU A 268 1.41 21.42 17.66
CA LEU A 268 1.56 19.96 17.67
C LEU A 268 2.14 19.48 16.33
N ASN A 269 3.33 19.99 15.98
CA ASN A 269 3.95 19.72 14.68
C ASN A 269 5.05 18.66 14.75
N LYS A 270 5.85 18.65 15.82
CA LYS A 270 6.95 17.69 16.02
C LYS A 270 6.64 16.75 17.19
N ASN A 271 7.34 15.62 17.20
CA ASN A 271 7.23 14.63 18.28
C ASN A 271 7.58 15.22 19.66
N ASP A 272 8.53 16.16 19.73
CA ASP A 272 8.90 16.82 20.98
C ASP A 272 7.80 17.77 21.46
N ASP A 273 7.18 18.53 20.54
CA ASP A 273 6.04 19.39 20.91
C ASP A 273 4.85 18.57 21.42
N ILE A 274 4.59 17.42 20.78
CA ILE A 274 3.53 16.48 21.19
C ILE A 274 3.84 15.89 22.58
N ARG A 275 5.10 15.52 22.84
CA ARG A 275 5.53 15.03 24.15
C ARG A 275 5.31 16.09 25.22
N ASP A 276 5.82 17.29 24.97
CA ASP A 276 5.70 18.43 25.87
C ASP A 276 4.25 18.73 26.21
N TYR A 277 3.36 18.67 25.21
CA TYR A 277 1.92 18.81 25.43
C TYR A 277 1.37 17.75 26.39
N PHE A 278 1.62 16.46 26.13
CA PHE A 278 1.08 15.40 26.98
C PHE A 278 1.66 15.41 28.41
N GLU A 279 2.94 15.74 28.57
CA GLU A 279 3.57 15.81 29.89
C GLU A 279 3.11 17.02 30.71
N LYS A 280 2.99 18.19 30.08
CA LYS A 280 2.72 19.46 30.79
C LYS A 280 1.24 19.82 30.86
N ARG A 281 0.47 19.49 29.82
CA ARG A 281 -0.92 19.97 29.64
C ARG A 281 -1.96 18.86 29.72
N ASN A 282 -1.60 17.60 29.46
CA ASN A 282 -2.53 16.48 29.52
C ASN A 282 -1.98 15.29 30.33
N PRO A 283 -1.69 15.49 31.63
CA PRO A 283 -1.06 14.47 32.49
C PRO A 283 -1.94 13.22 32.66
N GLN A 284 -3.24 13.30 32.35
CA GLN A 284 -4.14 12.16 32.37
C GLN A 284 -3.73 11.07 31.36
N ALA A 285 -3.13 11.45 30.23
CA ALA A 285 -2.56 10.51 29.26
C ALA A 285 -1.38 9.73 29.84
N VAL A 286 -0.57 10.38 30.69
CA VAL A 286 0.59 9.79 31.36
C VAL A 286 0.16 8.83 32.47
N ALA A 287 -1.00 9.09 33.09
CA ALA A 287 -1.53 8.29 34.19
C ALA A 287 -2.19 6.96 33.77
N ALA A 288 -2.31 6.68 32.46
CA ALA A 288 -2.91 5.45 31.95
C ALA A 288 -2.05 4.22 32.30
N LYS A 289 -2.36 3.57 33.43
CA LYS A 289 -1.62 2.41 33.96
C LYS A 289 -2.35 1.10 33.74
N LYS A 290 -3.66 1.12 33.47
CA LYS A 290 -4.48 -0.09 33.40
C LYS A 290 -4.40 -0.70 32.02
N ARG A 291 -4.02 -1.98 31.97
CA ARG A 291 -4.13 -2.78 30.74
C ARG A 291 -5.61 -2.98 30.41
N GLY A 292 -5.97 -2.68 29.18
CA GLY A 292 -7.31 -2.86 28.63
C GLY A 292 -7.24 -2.91 27.11
N GLN A 293 -8.38 -3.17 26.48
CA GLN A 293 -8.54 -3.04 25.04
C GLN A 293 -9.88 -2.37 24.76
N PHE A 294 -9.90 -1.54 23.71
CA PHE A 294 -11.13 -1.03 23.13
C PHE A 294 -10.92 -0.87 21.61
N VAL A 295 -12.02 -0.85 20.88
CA VAL A 295 -12.05 -0.43 19.47
C VAL A 295 -12.93 0.81 19.34
N PRO A 296 -12.78 1.63 18.29
CA PRO A 296 -13.62 2.82 18.08
C PRO A 296 -15.13 2.58 18.21
N GLY A 297 -15.61 1.40 17.80
CA GLY A 297 -17.03 1.01 17.94
C GLY A 297 -17.53 0.98 19.38
N ASP A 298 -16.66 0.75 20.38
CA ASP A 298 -17.03 0.77 21.79
C ASP A 298 -17.32 2.19 22.30
N ILE A 299 -16.84 3.22 21.59
CA ILE A 299 -16.96 4.63 21.95
C ILE A 299 -18.14 5.28 21.23
N ILE A 300 -18.43 4.88 19.99
CA ILE A 300 -19.39 5.55 19.12
C ILE A 300 -20.83 5.07 19.42
N PRO A 301 -21.74 5.95 19.89
CA PRO A 301 -23.13 5.59 20.17
C PRO A 301 -23.86 5.11 18.91
N GLY A 302 -24.72 4.10 19.03
CA GLY A 302 -25.54 3.60 17.91
C GLY A 302 -24.80 2.71 16.90
N LYS A 303 -23.46 2.70 16.90
CA LYS A 303 -22.65 1.62 16.28
C LYS A 303 -22.31 0.56 17.32
N SER A 304 -23.32 0.05 18.01
CA SER A 304 -23.22 -1.33 18.51
C SER A 304 -23.24 -2.22 17.27
N VAL A 305 -22.07 -2.38 16.64
CA VAL A 305 -21.85 -3.54 15.80
C VAL A 305 -22.16 -4.68 16.74
N ALA A 306 -23.29 -5.35 16.51
CA ALA A 306 -23.76 -6.43 17.32
C ALA A 306 -22.54 -7.25 17.73
N THR A 307 -22.17 -7.20 19.01
CA THR A 307 -21.28 -8.18 19.58
C THR A 307 -21.83 -9.49 19.06
N PRO A 308 -21.06 -10.27 18.27
CA PRO A 308 -21.55 -11.57 17.87
C PRO A 308 -21.94 -12.25 19.20
N LYS A 309 -23.22 -12.63 19.34
CA LYS A 309 -23.70 -13.55 20.38
C LYS A 309 -22.57 -14.54 20.65
N PRO A 310 -22.19 -14.83 21.92
CA PRO A 310 -21.02 -15.64 22.22
C PRO A 310 -21.10 -16.92 21.40
N LYS A 311 -20.43 -16.92 20.25
CA LYS A 311 -20.21 -18.12 19.47
C LYS A 311 -19.31 -18.94 20.38
N ALA A 312 -19.72 -20.19 20.60
CA ALA A 312 -18.94 -21.22 21.28
C ALA A 312 -17.44 -20.96 21.09
N PRO A 313 -16.66 -21.01 22.19
CA PRO A 313 -15.43 -20.24 22.38
C PRO A 313 -14.66 -20.05 21.08
N VAL A 314 -14.79 -18.86 20.49
CA VAL A 314 -14.02 -18.50 19.31
C VAL A 314 -12.56 -18.44 19.77
N LYS A 315 -11.77 -19.41 19.30
CA LYS A 315 -10.33 -19.50 19.54
C LYS A 315 -9.71 -18.12 19.29
N ARG A 316 -9.09 -17.56 20.34
CA ARG A 316 -8.26 -16.35 20.31
C ARG A 316 -7.63 -16.14 18.93
N THR A 317 -7.92 -15.01 18.28
CA THR A 317 -7.12 -14.54 17.14
C THR A 317 -5.68 -14.49 17.62
N LYS A 318 -4.86 -15.43 17.13
CA LYS A 318 -3.44 -15.51 17.49
C LYS A 318 -2.81 -14.18 17.14
N GLN A 319 -2.31 -13.45 18.13
CA GLN A 319 -1.33 -12.39 17.90
C GLN A 319 -0.27 -12.96 16.95
N THR A 320 -0.08 -12.32 15.80
CA THR A 320 0.99 -12.69 14.86
C THR A 320 2.30 -12.50 15.61
N SER A 321 3.05 -13.59 15.77
CA SER A 321 4.32 -13.55 16.52
C SER A 321 5.24 -12.48 15.95
N GLN A 322 6.06 -11.81 16.76
CA GLN A 322 7.11 -10.89 16.28
C GLN A 322 8.41 -11.63 15.90
N THR A 323 8.49 -12.92 16.23
CA THR A 323 9.66 -13.77 15.99
C THR A 323 9.52 -14.54 14.68
N VAL A 324 10.63 -14.99 14.10
CA VAL A 324 10.65 -15.70 12.81
C VAL A 324 9.70 -16.89 12.81
N VAL A 325 9.68 -17.65 13.91
CA VAL A 325 8.71 -18.74 14.16
C VAL A 325 7.93 -18.42 15.45
N PRO A 326 6.61 -18.64 15.51
CA PRO A 326 5.84 -18.43 16.72
C PRO A 326 6.26 -19.40 17.83
N SER A 327 6.34 -18.91 19.07
CA SER A 327 6.64 -19.74 20.26
C SER A 327 5.68 -20.92 20.44
N SER A 328 4.46 -20.81 19.91
CA SER A 328 3.45 -21.88 19.90
C SER A 328 3.79 -23.07 18.99
N PHE A 329 4.70 -22.90 18.02
CA PHE A 329 5.11 -23.98 17.13
C PHE A 329 6.05 -24.95 17.86
N LYS A 330 5.74 -26.24 17.82
CA LYS A 330 6.50 -27.30 18.48
C LYS A 330 7.12 -28.22 17.43
N VAL A 331 8.34 -28.67 17.72
CA VAL A 331 9.00 -29.74 16.97
C VAL A 331 8.91 -30.97 17.87
N ARG A 332 7.97 -31.86 17.55
CA ARG A 332 7.73 -33.14 18.25
C ARG A 332 8.40 -34.30 17.52
N SER A 333 8.52 -34.18 16.21
CA SER A 333 9.17 -35.14 15.32
C SER A 333 10.32 -34.44 14.59
N GLY A 334 11.52 -34.99 14.69
CA GLY A 334 12.73 -34.47 14.04
C GLY A 334 13.99 -34.65 14.89
N ASN A 335 15.16 -34.47 14.26
CA ASN A 335 16.45 -34.56 14.95
C ASN A 335 16.70 -33.40 15.93
N GLU A 336 17.67 -33.57 16.84
CA GLU A 336 18.05 -32.56 17.86
C GLU A 336 18.38 -31.20 17.23
N ARG A 337 19.00 -31.20 16.05
CA ARG A 337 19.33 -29.98 15.30
C ARG A 337 18.09 -29.17 14.92
N LEU A 338 16.97 -29.80 14.56
CA LEU A 338 15.70 -29.12 14.30
C LEU A 338 15.12 -28.51 15.59
N VAL A 339 15.27 -29.18 16.71
CA VAL A 339 14.85 -28.66 18.03
C VAL A 339 15.65 -27.42 18.40
N ASP A 340 16.96 -27.43 18.16
CA ASP A 340 17.87 -26.32 18.46
C ASP A 340 17.63 -25.11 17.56
N ILE A 341 17.56 -25.33 16.23
CA ILE A 341 17.24 -24.25 15.28
C ILE A 341 15.87 -23.65 15.59
N ARG A 342 14.88 -24.47 15.97
CA ARG A 342 13.59 -23.95 16.42
C ARG A 342 13.73 -23.09 17.68
N ARG A 343 14.56 -23.47 18.67
CA ARG A 343 14.81 -22.66 19.88
C ARG A 343 15.40 -21.28 19.54
N GLU A 344 16.21 -21.19 18.50
CA GLU A 344 16.75 -19.92 17.99
C GLU A 344 15.68 -19.11 17.26
N LEU A 345 14.93 -19.73 16.34
CA LEU A 345 13.91 -19.06 15.52
C LEU A 345 12.74 -18.47 16.33
N ILE A 346 12.42 -19.05 17.49
CA ILE A 346 11.40 -18.50 18.40
C ILE A 346 11.90 -17.33 19.24
N ARG A 347 13.20 -16.99 19.18
CA ARG A 347 13.82 -15.85 19.87
C ARG A 347 14.23 -14.74 18.91
N LEU A 348 14.56 -15.09 17.67
CA LEU A 348 14.91 -14.13 16.63
C LEU A 348 13.71 -13.28 16.24
N LYS A 349 13.77 -11.98 16.56
CA LYS A 349 12.78 -10.98 16.12
C LYS A 349 13.01 -10.62 14.65
N ARG A 350 11.98 -10.74 13.81
CA ARG A 350 12.11 -10.52 12.35
C ARG A 350 12.58 -9.12 11.99
N ALA A 351 12.07 -8.10 12.71
CA ALA A 351 12.46 -6.70 12.49
C ALA A 351 13.92 -6.41 12.86
N GLN A 352 14.47 -7.12 13.85
CA GLN A 352 15.83 -6.86 14.36
C GLN A 352 16.89 -7.71 13.64
N TYR A 353 16.50 -8.92 13.22
CA TYR A 353 17.42 -9.89 12.62
C TYR A 353 16.86 -10.44 11.29
N PRO A 354 16.57 -9.60 10.29
CA PRO A 354 15.95 -10.04 9.05
C PRO A 354 16.83 -11.02 8.26
N ASN A 355 18.13 -10.71 8.11
CA ASN A 355 19.08 -11.57 7.38
C ASN A 355 19.25 -12.94 8.06
N ALA A 356 19.58 -12.92 9.37
CA ALA A 356 19.75 -14.15 10.13
C ALA A 356 18.44 -14.95 10.20
N GLY A 357 17.30 -14.28 10.32
CA GLY A 357 15.98 -14.91 10.34
C GLY A 357 15.63 -15.59 9.01
N ALA A 358 15.87 -14.92 7.88
CA ALA A 358 15.65 -15.47 6.54
C ALA A 358 16.52 -16.70 6.26
N VAL A 359 17.83 -16.60 6.54
CA VAL A 359 18.79 -17.68 6.32
C VAL A 359 18.46 -18.88 7.21
N LEU A 360 18.23 -18.65 8.50
CA LEU A 360 17.96 -19.73 9.44
C LEU A 360 16.59 -20.39 9.17
N LEU A 361 15.57 -19.61 8.78
CA LEU A 361 14.26 -20.16 8.39
C LEU A 361 14.35 -21.03 7.14
N ARG A 362 15.17 -20.63 6.16
CA ARG A 362 15.46 -21.46 4.98
C ARG A 362 16.11 -22.78 5.39
N VAL A 363 17.21 -22.72 6.15
CA VAL A 363 17.92 -23.93 6.63
C VAL A 363 16.98 -24.85 7.41
N PHE A 364 16.12 -24.26 8.25
CA PHE A 364 15.12 -24.99 9.01
C PHE A 364 14.13 -25.74 8.11
N LEU A 365 13.63 -25.10 7.05
CA LEU A 365 12.76 -25.76 6.06
C LEU A 365 13.48 -26.91 5.33
N GLU A 366 14.71 -26.69 4.86
CA GLU A 366 15.46 -27.70 4.13
C GLU A 366 15.72 -28.95 4.98
N LEU A 367 16.12 -28.75 6.24
CA LEU A 367 16.33 -29.84 7.18
C LEU A 367 15.02 -30.56 7.54
N ALA A 368 13.94 -29.82 7.74
CA ALA A 368 12.64 -30.40 8.10
C ALA A 368 12.07 -31.27 6.96
N VAL A 369 12.16 -30.79 5.71
CA VAL A 369 11.73 -31.56 4.53
C VAL A 369 12.57 -32.82 4.38
N ARG A 370 13.90 -32.71 4.52
CA ARG A 370 14.80 -33.86 4.40
C ARG A 370 14.51 -34.91 5.47
N ASP A 371 14.42 -34.50 6.73
CA ASP A 371 14.12 -35.37 7.88
C ASP A 371 12.77 -36.09 7.70
N TYR A 372 11.73 -35.35 7.31
CA TYR A 372 10.40 -35.94 7.09
C TYR A 372 10.37 -36.95 5.95
N LEU A 373 11.01 -36.63 4.81
CA LEU A 373 11.08 -37.57 3.68
C LEU A 373 11.91 -38.81 4.02
N ASP A 374 12.90 -38.70 4.91
CA ASP A 374 13.68 -39.84 5.38
C ASP A 374 12.83 -40.75 6.27
N ARG A 375 12.17 -40.18 7.28
CA ARG A 375 11.27 -40.92 8.20
C ARG A 375 10.12 -41.61 7.49
N THR A 376 9.62 -41.04 6.39
CA THR A 376 8.53 -41.61 5.57
C THR A 376 9.04 -42.56 4.46
N GLY A 377 10.35 -42.83 4.39
CA GLY A 377 10.95 -43.72 3.40
C GLY A 377 10.93 -43.20 1.96
N HIS A 378 10.53 -41.94 1.75
CA HIS A 378 10.51 -41.30 0.44
C HIS A 378 11.89 -40.83 -0.02
N LEU A 379 12.79 -40.50 0.90
CA LEU A 379 14.14 -40.04 0.58
C LEU A 379 14.95 -41.12 -0.14
N LYS A 380 14.85 -42.38 0.28
CA LYS A 380 15.51 -43.53 -0.35
C LYS A 380 15.05 -43.71 -1.80
N LYS A 381 13.73 -43.65 -2.05
CA LYS A 381 13.14 -43.74 -3.39
C LYS A 381 13.62 -42.63 -4.33
N ILE A 382 13.70 -41.39 -3.83
CA ILE A 382 14.23 -40.26 -4.61
C ILE A 382 15.70 -40.50 -5.01
N LYS A 383 16.54 -41.02 -4.10
CA LYS A 383 17.93 -41.35 -4.41
C LYS A 383 18.04 -42.44 -5.47
N GLU A 384 17.27 -43.52 -5.32
CA GLU A 384 17.25 -44.64 -6.27
C GLU A 384 16.83 -44.19 -7.68
N ASP A 385 15.78 -43.37 -7.79
CA ASP A 385 15.30 -42.84 -9.07
C ASP A 385 16.30 -41.90 -9.76
N LEU A 386 17.04 -41.10 -8.98
CA LEU A 386 18.07 -40.20 -9.52
C LEU A 386 19.33 -40.95 -9.95
N ASN A 387 19.74 -41.98 -9.20
CA ASN A 387 20.87 -42.84 -9.54
C ASN A 387 20.58 -43.61 -10.84
N LYS A 388 19.38 -44.18 -11.01
CA LYS A 388 18.95 -44.85 -12.25
C LYS A 388 18.99 -43.93 -13.48
N LYS A 389 18.76 -42.63 -13.30
CA LYS A 389 18.77 -41.63 -14.37
C LYS A 389 20.15 -41.04 -14.65
N GLY A 390 21.20 -41.48 -13.94
CA GLY A 390 22.55 -40.92 -14.05
C GLY A 390 22.64 -39.44 -13.63
N LYS A 391 21.65 -38.93 -12.88
CA LYS A 391 21.52 -37.50 -12.53
C LYS A 391 22.05 -37.16 -11.13
N LEU A 392 22.72 -38.10 -10.46
CA LEU A 392 23.35 -37.88 -9.17
C LEU A 392 24.83 -38.31 -9.24
N PRO A 393 25.78 -37.37 -9.17
CA PRO A 393 27.19 -37.70 -8.98
C PRO A 393 27.37 -38.41 -7.64
N THR A 394 28.22 -39.44 -7.62
CA THR A 394 28.68 -40.09 -6.38
C THR A 394 29.16 -39.01 -5.41
N ASN A 395 28.66 -39.03 -4.16
CA ASN A 395 28.91 -38.05 -3.08
C ASN A 395 28.12 -36.73 -3.01
N GLN A 396 27.12 -36.46 -3.86
CA GLN A 396 26.33 -35.22 -3.72
C GLN A 396 25.08 -35.39 -2.83
N SER A 397 24.88 -34.45 -1.89
CA SER A 397 23.67 -34.42 -1.05
C SER A 397 22.44 -33.94 -1.83
N LEU A 398 21.27 -34.52 -1.53
CA LEU A 398 20.00 -34.08 -2.11
C LEU A 398 19.69 -32.63 -1.73
N THR A 399 19.49 -31.78 -2.74
CA THR A 399 19.03 -30.39 -2.56
C THR A 399 17.49 -30.27 -2.62
N MET A 400 16.96 -29.11 -2.23
CA MET A 400 15.53 -28.79 -2.32
C MET A 400 14.95 -28.95 -3.73
N LYS A 401 15.75 -28.75 -4.80
CA LYS A 401 15.30 -28.96 -6.18
C LYS A 401 14.82 -30.40 -6.43
N HIS A 402 15.44 -31.36 -5.75
CA HIS A 402 15.08 -32.78 -5.85
C HIS A 402 13.89 -33.14 -4.93
N MET A 403 13.80 -32.52 -3.76
CA MET A 403 12.78 -32.85 -2.74
C MET A 403 11.45 -32.12 -2.95
N ALA A 404 11.47 -30.90 -3.50
CA ALA A 404 10.30 -30.03 -3.67
C ALA A 404 9.13 -30.70 -4.43
N PRO A 405 9.33 -31.43 -5.55
CA PRO A 405 8.22 -32.07 -6.24
C PRO A 405 7.49 -33.10 -5.38
N LYS A 406 8.25 -33.90 -4.62
CA LYS A 406 7.68 -34.96 -3.78
C LYS A 406 6.94 -34.37 -2.58
N ILE A 407 7.52 -33.39 -1.89
CA ILE A 407 6.89 -32.79 -0.72
C ILE A 407 5.63 -31.98 -1.09
N VAL A 408 5.63 -31.30 -2.25
CA VAL A 408 4.41 -30.64 -2.78
C VAL A 408 3.33 -31.66 -3.10
N SER A 409 3.69 -32.82 -3.67
CA SER A 409 2.73 -33.90 -3.90
C SER A 409 2.12 -34.45 -2.60
N ILE A 410 2.92 -34.55 -1.53
CA ILE A 410 2.43 -34.96 -0.21
C ILE A 410 1.51 -33.88 0.38
N ALA A 411 1.90 -32.61 0.29
CA ALA A 411 1.08 -31.47 0.74
C ALA A 411 -0.30 -31.47 0.07
N LYS A 412 -0.37 -31.65 -1.26
CA LYS A 412 -1.64 -31.76 -2.00
C LYS A 412 -2.53 -32.93 -1.57
N LYS A 413 -1.95 -33.98 -0.99
CA LYS A 413 -2.69 -35.17 -0.52
C LYS A 413 -3.12 -35.08 0.93
N GLN A 414 -2.36 -34.36 1.77
CA GLN A 414 -2.52 -34.40 3.23
C GLN A 414 -2.98 -33.06 3.83
N LEU A 415 -2.92 -31.97 3.08
CA LEU A 415 -3.38 -30.65 3.50
C LEU A 415 -4.66 -30.26 2.76
N SER A 416 -5.33 -29.21 3.24
CA SER A 416 -6.43 -28.59 2.51
C SER A 416 -5.95 -28.04 1.16
N SER A 417 -6.87 -27.86 0.20
CA SER A 417 -6.54 -27.29 -1.12
C SER A 417 -5.86 -25.93 -1.01
N ASP A 418 -6.32 -25.09 -0.08
CA ASP A 418 -5.78 -23.76 0.16
C ASP A 418 -4.36 -23.82 0.75
N ASP A 419 -4.15 -24.63 1.78
CA ASP A 419 -2.83 -24.82 2.41
C ASP A 419 -1.82 -25.43 1.43
N ALA A 420 -2.24 -26.43 0.64
CA ALA A 420 -1.40 -27.04 -0.37
C ALA A 420 -0.98 -26.04 -1.46
N THR A 421 -1.87 -25.13 -1.84
CA THR A 421 -1.58 -24.05 -2.80
C THR A 421 -0.57 -23.06 -2.21
N MET A 422 -0.71 -22.69 -0.93
CA MET A 422 0.26 -21.82 -0.25
C MET A 422 1.65 -22.46 -0.18
N VAL A 423 1.71 -23.74 0.16
CA VAL A 423 2.96 -24.51 0.23
C VAL A 423 3.62 -24.63 -1.15
N GLU A 424 2.85 -24.88 -2.20
CA GLU A 424 3.36 -24.93 -3.57
C GLU A 424 3.99 -23.60 -3.99
N LYS A 425 3.33 -22.47 -3.69
CA LYS A 425 3.85 -21.11 -3.94
C LYS A 425 5.12 -20.79 -3.15
N ALA A 426 5.30 -21.37 -1.97
CA ALA A 426 6.53 -21.19 -1.20
C ALA A 426 7.71 -22.03 -1.73
N LEU A 427 7.45 -23.22 -2.26
CA LEU A 427 8.48 -24.17 -2.66
C LEU A 427 8.85 -24.12 -4.15
N ARG A 428 7.98 -23.56 -4.99
CA ARG A 428 8.25 -23.33 -6.42
C ARG A 428 8.36 -21.83 -6.68
N TYR A 429 9.24 -21.47 -7.60
CA TYR A 429 9.34 -20.09 -8.05
C TYR A 429 8.06 -19.72 -8.81
N ASP A 430 7.38 -18.68 -8.35
CA ASP A 430 6.19 -18.11 -8.98
C ASP A 430 6.32 -16.58 -8.95
N ARG A 431 6.32 -15.96 -10.13
CA ARG A 431 6.41 -14.49 -10.26
C ARG A 431 5.22 -13.77 -9.64
N ALA A 432 4.06 -14.43 -9.55
CA ALA A 432 2.85 -13.88 -8.93
C ALA A 432 2.81 -14.09 -7.41
N ALA A 433 3.75 -14.85 -6.84
CA ALA A 433 3.84 -15.13 -5.41
C ALA A 433 5.28 -14.92 -4.91
N PRO A 434 5.73 -13.65 -4.76
CA PRO A 434 7.08 -13.35 -4.28
C PRO A 434 7.32 -13.96 -2.90
N PHE A 435 8.59 -14.16 -2.54
CA PHE A 435 9.04 -14.79 -1.28
C PHE A 435 8.82 -16.31 -1.27
N SER A 436 9.39 -16.95 -2.28
CA SER A 436 9.62 -18.39 -2.37
C SER A 436 10.96 -18.78 -1.73
N ILE A 437 11.23 -20.09 -1.65
CA ILE A 437 12.52 -20.61 -1.19
C ILE A 437 13.69 -20.14 -2.06
N SER A 438 13.42 -19.87 -3.34
CA SER A 438 14.42 -19.32 -4.28
C SER A 438 14.75 -17.87 -3.94
N ASP A 439 13.78 -17.10 -3.47
CA ASP A 439 13.98 -15.71 -3.06
C ASP A 439 14.75 -15.64 -1.73
N LEU A 440 14.45 -16.54 -0.77
CA LEU A 440 15.27 -16.70 0.44
C LEU A 440 16.72 -17.11 0.13
N HIS A 441 16.94 -17.88 -0.93
CA HIS A 441 18.28 -18.21 -1.40
C HIS A 441 18.97 -17.00 -2.07
N ALA A 442 18.23 -16.23 -2.87
CA ALA A 442 18.72 -15.05 -3.56
C ALA A 442 19.19 -13.96 -2.59
N PHE A 443 18.52 -13.77 -1.45
CA PHE A 443 18.94 -12.83 -0.39
C PHE A 443 20.34 -13.09 0.18
N VAL A 444 20.92 -14.28 -0.01
CA VAL A 444 22.29 -14.60 0.41
C VAL A 444 23.33 -14.14 -0.61
N HIS A 445 22.93 -13.98 -1.88
CA HIS A 445 23.84 -13.76 -3.01
C HIS A 445 23.61 -12.43 -3.74
N HIS A 446 22.46 -11.78 -3.52
CA HIS A 446 22.09 -10.52 -4.15
C HIS A 446 22.18 -9.35 -3.16
N THR A 447 22.16 -8.13 -3.68
CA THR A 447 22.14 -6.87 -2.91
C THR A 447 20.80 -6.56 -2.23
N ASP A 448 19.75 -7.33 -2.53
CA ASP A 448 18.42 -7.15 -1.94
C ASP A 448 18.35 -7.77 -0.54
N PHE A 449 17.75 -7.06 0.41
CA PHE A 449 17.64 -7.50 1.81
C PHE A 449 16.22 -8.00 2.13
N PRO A 450 16.07 -9.10 2.89
CA PRO A 450 14.77 -9.57 3.36
C PRO A 450 14.12 -8.57 4.32
N GLY A 451 12.84 -8.27 4.12
CA GLY A 451 12.01 -7.49 5.03
C GLY A 451 11.32 -8.34 6.11
N GLU A 452 10.83 -7.69 7.18
CA GLU A 452 10.05 -8.37 8.23
C GLU A 452 8.80 -9.07 7.66
N ARG A 453 8.11 -8.41 6.73
CA ARG A 453 6.88 -8.92 6.10
C ARG A 453 7.17 -10.15 5.24
N ASP A 454 8.31 -10.16 4.57
CA ASP A 454 8.74 -11.23 3.66
C ASP A 454 8.95 -12.54 4.42
N ILE A 455 9.64 -12.46 5.56
CA ILE A 455 9.89 -13.59 6.45
C ILE A 455 8.57 -14.11 7.05
N LEU A 456 7.66 -13.20 7.45
CA LEU A 456 6.34 -13.58 7.96
C LEU A 456 5.48 -14.24 6.87
N GLN A 457 5.51 -13.73 5.64
CA GLN A 457 4.74 -14.29 4.53
C GLN A 457 5.25 -15.67 4.15
N PHE A 458 6.57 -15.86 4.11
CA PHE A 458 7.17 -17.17 3.90
C PHE A 458 6.78 -18.16 5.01
N TRP A 459 6.85 -17.74 6.28
CA TRP A 459 6.38 -18.56 7.40
C TRP A 459 4.91 -18.95 7.23
N ASN A 460 4.01 -17.99 6.99
CA ASN A 460 2.57 -18.28 6.87
C ASN A 460 2.26 -19.28 5.76
N ARG A 461 2.97 -19.20 4.62
CA ARG A 461 2.80 -20.16 3.52
C ARG A 461 3.35 -21.55 3.83
N THR A 462 4.36 -21.63 4.68
CA THR A 462 5.05 -22.89 5.01
C THR A 462 4.61 -23.51 6.34
N GLU A 463 3.91 -22.76 7.21
CA GLU A 463 3.42 -23.23 8.51
C GLU A 463 2.59 -24.53 8.40
N PRO A 464 1.63 -24.67 7.45
CA PRO A 464 0.89 -25.92 7.30
C PRO A 464 1.81 -27.12 7.03
N LEU A 465 2.83 -26.93 6.19
CA LEU A 465 3.81 -27.96 5.90
C LEU A 465 4.70 -28.26 7.10
N PHE A 466 5.18 -27.24 7.82
CA PHE A 466 5.96 -27.44 9.04
C PHE A 466 5.18 -28.22 10.11
N ARG A 467 3.89 -27.92 10.28
CA ARG A 467 3.02 -28.65 11.21
C ARG A 467 2.84 -30.11 10.78
N LEU A 468 2.63 -30.35 9.49
CA LEU A 468 2.57 -31.70 8.93
C LEU A 468 3.84 -32.51 9.23
N MET A 469 5.00 -31.90 9.03
CA MET A 469 6.28 -32.60 9.14
C MET A 469 6.76 -32.79 10.58
N LEU A 470 6.49 -31.82 11.47
CA LEU A 470 7.16 -31.69 12.77
C LEU A 470 6.23 -31.66 13.98
N ASP A 471 4.92 -31.34 13.84
CA ASP A 471 3.97 -31.21 14.97
C ASP A 471 3.13 -32.48 15.19
N GLN A 472 3.22 -33.48 14.30
CA GLN A 472 2.62 -34.79 14.52
C GLN A 472 3.53 -35.62 15.42
N SER A 473 3.02 -36.08 16.57
CA SER A 473 3.64 -37.18 17.32
C SER A 473 3.42 -38.46 16.52
N THR A 474 4.51 -39.08 16.08
CA THR A 474 4.51 -40.46 15.57
C THR A 474 3.90 -41.42 16.57
#